data_AF-A0A8T4RLA3-F1
#
_entry.id   AF-A0A8T4RLA3-F1
#
_cell.length_a   1.000
_cell.length_b   1.000
_cell.length_c   1.000
_cell.angle_alpha   90.00
_cell.angle_beta   90.00
_cell.angle_gamma   90.00
#
_symmetry.space_group_name_H-M   'P 1'
#
loop_
_entity.id
_entity.type
_entity.pdbx_description
1 polymer ?
#
loop_
_entity_poly.entity_id
_entity_poly.type
_entity_poly.pdbx_seq_one_letter_code
_entity_poly.pdbx_strand_id
1 'polypeptide(L)'
;MKKADANMWWIIIGAVLALIVLIVLMVLFTGKTGKFGVGVSGCESKGGVCVGEKSACPARTFSSPAFDCAKEQTCCFGSPKECNDIDKACDAGEQCSTDIFNGKRYCFS
;
A
#
# COMPACT_ATOMS: atom_id res chain seq x y z
N MET A 1 -28.39 14.65 -54.62
CA MET A 1 -27.72 13.79 -53.62
C MET A 1 -26.59 14.59 -52.97
N LYS A 2 -26.73 14.99 -51.71
CA LYS A 2 -25.65 15.57 -50.87
C LYS A 2 -25.83 15.04 -49.45
N LYS A 3 -25.18 13.90 -49.15
CA LYS A 3 -25.12 13.30 -47.80
C LYS A 3 -23.67 13.08 -47.35
N ALA A 4 -22.70 13.77 -47.96
CA ALA A 4 -21.28 13.61 -47.67
C ALA A 4 -20.77 14.57 -46.58
N ASP A 5 -21.31 15.80 -46.49
CA ASP A 5 -20.74 16.82 -45.61
C ASP A 5 -21.20 16.76 -44.15
N ALA A 6 -22.43 16.33 -43.88
CA ALA A 6 -22.98 16.34 -42.51
C ALA A 6 -22.28 15.33 -41.58
N ASN A 7 -21.80 14.20 -42.12
CA ASN A 7 -21.17 13.15 -41.31
C ASN A 7 -19.77 13.55 -40.83
N MET A 8 -19.05 14.38 -41.58
CA MET A 8 -17.66 14.73 -41.27
C MET A 8 -17.56 15.57 -39.98
N TRP A 9 -18.50 16.48 -39.76
CA TRP A 9 -18.51 17.33 -38.57
C TRP A 9 -18.84 16.57 -37.28
N TRP A 10 -19.79 15.63 -37.33
CA TRP A 10 -20.13 14.76 -36.19
C TRP A 10 -18.98 13.83 -35.79
N ILE A 11 -18.20 13.34 -36.77
CA ILE A 11 -17.03 12.50 -36.50
C ILE A 11 -15.96 13.29 -35.73
N ILE A 12 -15.73 14.55 -36.11
CA ILE A 12 -14.76 15.43 -35.41
C ILE A 12 -15.21 15.68 -33.97
N ILE A 13 -16.49 15.98 -33.75
CA ILE A 13 -17.04 16.21 -32.41
C ILE A 13 -16.94 14.95 -31.56
N GLY A 14 -17.27 13.78 -32.12
CA GLY A 14 -17.14 12.50 -31.44
C GLY A 14 -15.70 12.20 -31.01
N ALA A 15 -14.73 12.46 -31.89
CA ALA A 15 -13.32 12.25 -31.59
C ALA A 15 -12.81 13.15 -30.45
N VAL A 16 -13.20 14.44 -30.46
CA VAL A 16 -12.81 15.39 -29.40
C VAL A 16 -13.46 15.03 -28.07
N LEU A 17 -14.74 14.67 -28.06
CA LEU A 17 -15.43 14.23 -26.84
C LEU A 17 -14.81 12.96 -26.25
N ALA A 18 -14.49 11.97 -27.09
CA ALA A 18 -13.83 10.74 -26.64
C ALA A 18 -12.45 11.03 -26.01
N LEU A 19 -11.68 11.94 -26.62
CA LEU A 19 -10.37 12.35 -26.11
C LEU A 19 -10.50 13.04 -24.74
N ILE A 20 -11.45 13.97 -24.58
CA ILE A 20 -11.70 14.66 -23.31
C ILE A 20 -12.10 13.67 -22.22
N VAL A 21 -13.03 12.75 -22.52
CA VAL A 21 -13.49 11.74 -21.55
C VAL A 21 -12.32 10.87 -21.08
N LEU A 22 -11.43 10.45 -21.99
CA LEU A 22 -10.24 9.67 -21.63
C LEU A 22 -9.33 10.44 -20.67
N ILE A 23 -9.05 11.73 -20.94
CA ILE A 23 -8.26 12.58 -20.05
C ILE A 23 -8.90 12.68 -18.66
N VAL A 24 -10.22 12.89 -18.60
CA VAL A 24 -10.94 12.99 -17.32
C VAL A 24 -10.86 11.67 -16.54
N LEU A 25 -11.06 10.52 -17.20
CA LEU A 25 -10.89 9.21 -16.57
C LEU A 25 -9.46 9.00 -16.07
N MET A 26 -8.46 9.41 -16.84
CA MET A 26 -7.06 9.33 -16.44
C MET A 26 -6.79 10.15 -15.18
N VAL A 27 -7.27 11.39 -15.12
CA VAL A 27 -7.11 12.26 -13.93
C VAL A 27 -7.86 11.70 -12.72
N LEU A 28 -9.07 11.16 -12.91
CA LEU A 28 -9.85 10.53 -11.83
C LEU A 28 -9.16 9.27 -11.29
N PHE A 29 -8.60 8.44 -12.19
CA PHE A 29 -7.82 7.28 -11.79
C PHE A 29 -6.50 7.70 -11.14
N THR A 30 -5.79 8.71 -11.63
CA THR A 30 -4.59 9.22 -10.94
C THR A 30 -4.92 9.77 -9.54
N GLY A 31 -6.04 10.49 -9.39
CA GLY A 31 -6.47 11.05 -8.11
C GLY A 31 -6.88 10.02 -7.05
N LYS A 32 -7.43 8.87 -7.47
CA LYS A 32 -7.76 7.77 -6.54
C LYS A 32 -6.62 6.75 -6.41
N THR A 33 -5.97 6.36 -7.49
CA THR A 33 -4.81 5.46 -7.49
C THR A 33 -3.61 6.07 -6.76
N GLY A 34 -3.48 7.39 -6.68
CA GLY A 34 -2.47 8.02 -5.80
C GLY A 34 -2.67 7.70 -4.31
N LYS A 35 -3.92 7.47 -3.86
CA LYS A 35 -4.23 7.03 -2.49
C LYS A 35 -4.21 5.52 -2.32
N PHE A 36 -4.50 4.75 -3.38
CA PHE A 36 -4.43 3.28 -3.34
C PHE A 36 -3.02 2.72 -3.63
N GLY A 37 -2.16 3.44 -4.35
CA GLY A 37 -0.80 3.01 -4.68
C GLY A 37 0.09 2.89 -3.44
N VAL A 38 -0.12 3.76 -2.45
CA VAL A 38 0.51 3.65 -1.12
C VAL A 38 0.05 2.39 -0.37
N GLY A 39 -1.14 1.86 -0.71
CA GLY A 39 -1.73 0.69 -0.06
C GLY A 39 -1.48 -0.64 -0.76
N VAL A 40 -0.90 -0.73 -1.97
CA VAL A 40 -0.68 -2.05 -2.63
C VAL A 40 0.77 -2.54 -2.50
N SER A 41 1.75 -1.62 -2.41
CA SER A 41 3.15 -1.95 -2.07
C SER A 41 3.45 -1.85 -0.58
N GLY A 42 2.51 -1.35 0.23
CA GLY A 42 2.67 -1.19 1.66
C GLY A 42 2.83 -2.56 2.35
N CYS A 43 3.91 -2.69 3.11
CA CYS A 43 4.17 -3.81 4.01
C CYS A 43 2.93 -4.23 4.83
N GLU A 44 2.18 -3.23 5.28
CA GLU A 44 1.02 -3.34 6.16
C GLU A 44 -0.18 -3.98 5.49
N SER A 45 -0.36 -3.75 4.19
CA SER A 45 -1.44 -4.33 3.40
C SER A 45 -1.29 -5.84 3.19
N LYS A 46 -0.09 -6.38 3.43
CA LYS A 46 0.19 -7.81 3.43
C LYS A 46 0.18 -8.42 4.83
N GLY A 47 -0.28 -7.66 5.83
CA GLY A 47 -0.23 -8.07 7.23
C GLY A 47 1.18 -8.02 7.82
N GLY A 48 2.10 -7.30 7.17
CA GLY A 48 3.44 -7.07 7.67
C GLY A 48 3.54 -5.80 8.51
N VAL A 49 4.68 -5.64 9.16
CA VAL A 49 5.00 -4.48 10.00
C VAL A 49 6.34 -3.89 9.57
N CYS A 50 6.42 -2.57 9.49
CA CYS A 50 7.68 -1.88 9.22
C CYS A 50 8.45 -1.70 10.52
N VAL A 51 9.63 -2.31 10.61
CA VAL A 51 10.56 -2.11 11.73
C VAL A 51 11.77 -1.31 11.27
N GLY A 52 12.48 -0.65 12.18
CA GLY A 52 13.73 0.03 11.82
C GLY A 52 14.74 -0.94 11.21
N GLU A 53 15.58 -0.50 10.28
CA GLU A 53 16.59 -1.32 9.59
C GLU A 53 17.56 -2.03 10.55
N LYS A 54 17.75 -1.45 11.75
CA LYS A 54 18.58 -2.01 12.83
C LYS A 54 17.80 -2.89 13.81
N SER A 55 16.48 -2.93 13.70
CA SER A 55 15.59 -3.72 14.55
C SER A 55 15.42 -5.11 13.93
N ALA A 56 15.52 -6.16 14.73
CA ALA A 56 15.15 -7.50 14.30
C ALA A 56 13.66 -7.53 13.91
N CYS A 57 13.25 -8.48 13.06
CA CYS A 57 11.82 -8.68 12.79
C CYS A 57 11.12 -9.40 13.96
N PRO A 58 9.81 -9.16 14.16
CA PRO A 58 9.03 -9.89 15.17
C PRO A 58 9.11 -11.41 14.98
N ALA A 59 8.88 -12.17 16.05
CA ALA A 59 8.83 -13.61 15.97
C ALA A 59 7.77 -14.08 14.95
N ARG A 60 8.07 -15.18 14.25
CA ARG A 60 7.23 -15.74 13.16
C ARG A 60 7.00 -14.79 11.97
N THR A 61 7.91 -13.85 11.75
CA THR A 61 7.91 -12.99 10.55
C THR A 61 9.23 -13.07 9.80
N PHE A 62 9.19 -12.74 8.51
CA PHE A 62 10.34 -12.72 7.62
C PHE A 62 10.59 -11.30 7.12
N SER A 63 11.86 -10.92 7.12
CA SER A 63 12.33 -9.66 6.54
C SER A 63 12.28 -9.73 5.01
N SER A 64 11.67 -8.73 4.38
CA SER A 64 11.78 -8.53 2.93
C SER A 64 12.00 -7.05 2.62
N PRO A 65 13.06 -6.71 1.87
CA PRO A 65 13.28 -5.35 1.38
C PRO A 65 12.37 -4.99 0.18
N ALA A 66 11.54 -5.92 -0.29
CA ALA A 66 10.72 -5.73 -1.48
C ALA A 66 9.47 -4.86 -1.25
N PHE A 67 9.17 -4.50 0.00
CA PHE A 67 7.97 -3.73 0.36
C PHE A 67 8.35 -2.32 0.82
N ASP A 68 7.52 -1.34 0.43
CA ASP A 68 7.72 0.05 0.81
C ASP A 68 7.40 0.25 2.29
N CYS A 69 8.45 0.53 3.06
CA CYS A 69 8.38 1.13 4.39
C CYS A 69 9.05 2.52 4.34
N ALA A 70 8.84 3.36 5.36
CA ALA A 70 9.50 4.67 5.41
C ALA A 70 11.04 4.52 5.44
N LYS A 71 11.77 5.62 5.19
CA LYS A 71 13.25 5.59 5.11
C LYS A 71 13.87 4.88 6.33
N GLU A 72 14.84 4.00 6.07
CA GLU A 72 15.56 3.18 7.07
C GLU A 72 14.65 2.20 7.84
N GLN A 73 13.60 1.70 7.20
CA GLN A 73 12.76 0.63 7.73
C GLN A 73 12.73 -0.57 6.81
N THR A 74 12.69 -1.76 7.41
CA THR A 74 12.53 -3.03 6.70
C THR A 74 11.15 -3.59 6.96
N CYS A 75 10.52 -4.16 5.93
CA CYS A 75 9.23 -4.82 6.08
C CYS A 75 9.40 -6.23 6.62
N CYS A 76 8.72 -6.51 7.72
CA CYS A 76 8.59 -7.85 8.28
C CYS A 76 7.19 -8.38 7.99
N PHE A 77 7.07 -9.36 7.10
CA PHE A 77 5.78 -9.95 6.75
C PHE A 77 5.61 -11.33 7.40
N GLY A 78 4.40 -11.64 7.84
CA GLY A 78 4.10 -12.91 8.51
C GLY A 78 2.92 -12.76 9.45
N SER A 79 2.91 -13.55 10.52
CA SER A 79 1.88 -13.48 11.57
C SER A 79 2.51 -12.93 12.85
N PRO A 80 2.83 -11.62 12.91
CA PRO A 80 3.45 -11.04 14.10
C PRO A 80 2.47 -11.13 15.27
N LYS A 81 2.97 -11.58 16.43
CA LYS A 81 2.18 -11.66 17.65
C LYS A 81 2.16 -10.30 18.34
N GLU A 82 0.99 -9.69 18.44
CA GLU A 82 0.81 -8.43 19.16
C GLU A 82 0.95 -8.68 20.68
N CYS A 83 1.65 -7.80 21.37
CA CYS A 83 1.77 -7.82 22.82
C CYS A 83 1.31 -6.48 23.40
N ASN A 84 0.64 -6.53 24.54
CA ASN A 84 0.30 -5.35 25.32
C ASN A 84 1.03 -5.41 26.67
N ASP A 85 1.31 -4.27 27.29
CA ASP A 85 1.96 -4.20 28.61
C ASP A 85 1.22 -5.00 29.70
N ILE A 86 -0.06 -5.29 29.47
CA ILE A 86 -0.98 -5.93 30.43
C ILE A 86 -1.02 -7.45 30.23
N ASP A 87 -0.93 -7.91 28.98
CA ASP A 87 -0.98 -9.32 28.61
C ASP A 87 0.35 -9.69 27.99
N LYS A 88 1.20 -10.40 28.77
CA LYS A 88 2.39 -11.09 28.27
C LYS A 88 1.96 -12.21 27.32
N ALA A 89 1.46 -11.84 26.15
CA ALA A 89 0.97 -12.75 25.14
C ALA A 89 2.12 -13.43 24.39
N CYS A 90 3.37 -13.02 24.60
CA CYS A 90 4.54 -13.62 23.95
C CYS A 90 4.79 -15.04 24.47
N ASP A 91 5.15 -15.96 23.57
CA ASP A 91 5.43 -17.35 23.93
C ASP A 91 6.72 -17.46 24.79
N ALA A 92 6.95 -18.61 25.41
CA ALA A 92 8.10 -18.82 26.29
C ALA A 92 9.42 -18.62 25.52
N GLY A 93 10.14 -17.54 25.83
CA GLY A 93 11.40 -17.15 25.17
C GLY A 93 11.31 -15.86 24.35
N GLU A 94 10.10 -15.35 24.11
CA GLU A 94 9.87 -14.12 23.36
C GLU A 94 9.71 -12.91 24.30
N GLN A 95 10.25 -11.75 23.90
CA GLN A 95 10.11 -10.49 24.62
C GLN A 95 9.22 -9.52 23.83
N CYS A 96 8.33 -8.82 24.55
CA CYS A 96 7.56 -7.73 23.95
C CYS A 96 8.51 -6.55 23.71
N SER A 97 8.59 -6.05 22.47
CA SER A 97 9.39 -4.86 22.23
C SER A 97 8.79 -3.65 22.92
N THR A 98 9.66 -2.77 23.39
CA THR A 98 9.30 -1.46 23.93
C THR A 98 9.03 -0.44 22.82
N ASP A 99 9.46 -0.73 21.59
CA ASP A 99 9.23 0.10 20.43
C ASP A 99 7.79 -0.05 19.92
N ILE A 100 7.17 1.09 19.62
CA ILE A 100 5.82 1.16 19.09
C ILE A 100 5.92 1.25 17.57
N PHE A 101 5.51 0.18 16.90
CA PHE A 101 5.42 0.12 15.44
C PHE A 101 3.96 0.31 15.04
N ASN A 102 3.67 1.43 14.36
CA ASN A 102 2.33 1.86 13.97
C ASN A 102 1.26 1.77 15.09
N GLY A 103 1.63 2.26 16.28
CA GLY A 103 0.73 2.29 17.45
C GLY A 103 0.57 0.95 18.17
N LYS A 104 1.27 -0.12 17.74
CA LYS A 104 1.22 -1.46 18.34
C LYS A 104 2.60 -1.95 18.74
N ARG A 105 2.65 -2.93 19.64
CA ARG A 105 3.88 -3.62 20.04
C ARG A 105 3.79 -5.10 19.65
N TYR A 106 4.95 -5.67 19.35
CA TYR A 106 5.05 -7.04 18.86
C TYR A 106 6.05 -7.85 19.69
N CYS A 107 5.89 -9.17 19.67
CA CYS A 107 6.82 -10.11 20.30
C CYS A 107 8.03 -10.35 19.39
N PHE A 108 9.22 -10.36 19.99
CA PHE A 108 10.50 -10.65 19.34
C PHE A 108 11.13 -11.86 20.01
N SER A 109 11.82 -12.68 19.20
CA SER A 109 12.56 -13.86 19.69
C SER A 109 14.03 -13.54 19.95
#